data_AF-A0A7J5YEP6-F1
#
_entry.id   AF-A0A7J5YEP6-F1
#
_cell.length_a   1.000
_cell.length_b   1.000
_cell.length_c   1.000
_cell.angle_alpha   90.00
_cell.angle_beta   90.00
_cell.angle_gamma   90.00
#
_symmetry.space_group_name_H-M   'P 1'
#
loop_
_entity.id
_entity.type
_entity.pdbx_description
1 polymer ?
#
loop_
_entity_poly.entity_id
_entity_poly.type
_entity_poly.pdbx_seq_one_letter_code
_entity_poly.pdbx_strand_id
1 'polypeptide(L)'
;MRLVILLCQLSLFMRTEAQLPEACALSDTNRAPENSDITVDCGTQFMDLSIYICPVYQALYNESLMVLNNQINTPECYGTADWTMTPPISDQVGTGDFADFSKVQYVNISGTINSVDPSSGMITYLPQILYKFSCFYPMQYLVNNTQLSV
;
A
#
# COMPACT_ATOMS: atom_id res chain seq x y z
N MET A 1 10.22 -49.19 15.76
CA MET A 1 10.85 -47.92 16.16
C MET A 1 11.18 -46.98 14.98
N ARG A 2 11.74 -47.46 13.87
CA ARG A 2 12.04 -46.61 12.69
C ARG A 2 10.82 -45.98 12.00
N LEU A 3 9.67 -46.68 11.96
CA LEU A 3 8.44 -46.18 11.33
C LEU A 3 7.85 -44.95 12.05
N VAL A 4 7.95 -44.91 13.38
CA VAL A 4 7.45 -43.80 14.21
C VAL A 4 8.32 -42.55 14.02
N ILE A 5 9.64 -42.74 13.85
CA ILE A 5 10.58 -41.64 13.58
C ILE A 5 10.32 -41.05 12.18
N LEU A 6 10.06 -41.90 11.18
CA LEU A 6 9.69 -41.46 9.83
C LEU A 6 8.37 -40.67 9.81
N LEU A 7 7.35 -41.14 10.52
CA LEU A 7 6.07 -40.42 10.65
C LEU A 7 6.23 -39.05 11.34
N CYS A 8 7.08 -38.99 12.38
CA CYS A 8 7.38 -37.75 13.10
C CYS A 8 8.15 -36.74 12.22
N GLN A 9 9.07 -37.21 11.39
CA GLN A 9 9.79 -36.34 10.44
C GLN A 9 8.87 -35.83 9.31
N LEU A 10 7.96 -36.65 8.77
CA LEU A 10 6.99 -36.17 7.77
C LEU A 10 6.03 -35.11 8.34
N SER A 11 5.66 -35.19 9.62
CA SER A 11 4.84 -34.15 10.27
C SER A 11 5.57 -32.82 10.49
N LEU A 12 6.91 -32.82 10.52
CA LEU A 12 7.73 -31.61 10.58
C LEU A 12 7.84 -30.93 9.21
N PHE A 13 7.86 -31.70 8.11
CA PHE A 13 7.88 -31.14 6.75
C PHE A 13 6.54 -30.48 6.35
N MET A 14 5.40 -30.96 6.86
CA MET A 14 4.08 -30.39 6.54
C MET A 14 3.72 -29.13 7.34
N ARG A 15 4.64 -28.57 8.14
CA ARG A 15 4.43 -27.31 8.89
C ARG A 15 5.12 -26.09 8.25
N THR A 16 5.57 -26.19 7.01
CA THR A 16 5.93 -24.99 6.24
C THR A 16 4.64 -24.31 5.79
N GLU A 17 4.04 -23.52 6.68
CA GLU A 17 3.18 -22.42 6.24
C GLU A 17 4.07 -21.56 5.35
N ALA A 18 3.90 -21.66 4.03
CA ALA A 18 4.53 -20.72 3.12
C ALA A 18 3.98 -19.34 3.50
N GLN A 19 4.86 -18.39 3.86
CA GLN A 19 4.47 -17.01 4.15
C GLN A 19 3.86 -16.28 2.95
N LEU A 20 3.70 -16.97 1.81
CA LEU A 20 3.11 -16.46 0.59
C LEU A 20 1.65 -16.96 0.47
N PRO A 21 0.66 -16.06 0.42
CA PRO A 21 -0.72 -16.41 0.13
C PRO A 21 -0.84 -17.15 -1.22
N GLU A 22 -1.75 -18.13 -1.32
CA GLU A 22 -1.98 -18.87 -2.58
C GLU A 22 -2.35 -17.95 -3.75
N ALA A 23 -3.04 -16.84 -3.46
CA ALA A 23 -3.35 -15.79 -4.43
C ALA A 23 -2.09 -15.19 -5.09
N CYS A 24 -0.97 -15.12 -4.37
CA CYS A 24 0.30 -14.60 -4.88
C CYS A 24 1.20 -15.68 -5.47
N ALA A 25 0.92 -16.97 -5.22
CA ALA A 25 1.72 -18.07 -5.80
C ALA A 25 1.59 -18.14 -7.33
N LEU A 26 0.44 -17.75 -7.88
CA LEU A 26 0.14 -17.77 -9.32
C LEU A 26 -0.01 -16.36 -9.93
N SER A 27 0.15 -15.31 -9.13
CA SER A 27 0.01 -13.93 -9.62
C SER A 27 1.26 -13.46 -10.34
N ASP A 28 1.09 -12.80 -11.48
CA ASP A 28 2.17 -12.13 -12.22
C ASP A 28 2.81 -10.97 -11.43
N THR A 29 2.12 -10.48 -10.39
CA THR A 29 2.64 -9.42 -9.50
C THR A 29 3.58 -9.95 -8.41
N ASN A 30 3.85 -11.26 -8.33
CA ASN A 30 4.81 -11.83 -7.39
C ASN A 30 6.26 -11.58 -7.83
N ARG A 31 6.69 -10.32 -7.72
CA ARG A 31 8.01 -9.82 -8.07
C ARG A 31 8.50 -8.81 -7.03
N ALA A 32 9.72 -8.31 -7.19
CA ALA A 32 10.25 -7.24 -6.36
C ALA A 32 9.37 -5.98 -6.41
N PRO A 33 9.14 -5.29 -5.28
CA PRO A 33 8.38 -4.03 -5.25
C PRO A 33 8.95 -2.98 -6.19
N GLU A 34 8.10 -2.38 -7.01
CA GLU A 34 8.42 -1.31 -7.93
C GLU A 34 7.50 -0.10 -7.71
N ASN A 35 7.98 1.11 -8.02
CA ASN A 35 7.18 2.33 -7.86
C ASN A 35 5.90 2.36 -8.74
N SER A 36 5.77 1.45 -9.72
CA SER A 36 4.56 1.28 -10.52
C SER A 36 3.48 0.45 -9.82
N ASP A 37 3.78 -0.19 -8.69
CA ASP A 37 2.83 -1.02 -7.95
C ASP A 37 1.87 -0.20 -7.08
N ILE A 38 2.13 1.10 -6.93
CA ILE A 38 1.24 2.05 -6.25
C ILE A 38 0.36 2.80 -7.26
N THR A 39 -0.94 2.80 -7.00
CA THR A 39 -1.93 3.64 -7.69
C THR A 39 -2.46 4.66 -6.71
N VAL A 40 -2.55 5.91 -7.16
CA VAL A 40 -2.99 7.05 -6.36
C VAL A 40 -4.16 7.71 -7.10
N ASP A 41 -5.35 7.63 -6.51
CA ASP A 41 -6.52 8.36 -6.99
C ASP A 41 -6.74 9.60 -6.13
N CYS A 42 -6.51 10.77 -6.74
CA CYS A 42 -6.62 12.06 -6.06
C CYS A 42 -8.08 12.54 -6.08
N GLY A 43 -8.92 11.99 -5.21
CA GLY A 43 -10.29 12.48 -5.01
C GLY A 43 -10.33 13.85 -4.31
N THR A 44 -11.45 14.56 -4.43
CA THR A 44 -11.62 15.93 -3.88
C THR A 44 -11.85 15.97 -2.37
N GLN A 45 -12.35 14.88 -1.77
CA GLN A 45 -12.59 14.75 -0.33
C GLN A 45 -11.61 13.80 0.34
N PHE A 46 -11.26 12.71 -0.35
CA PHE A 46 -10.36 11.66 0.10
C PHE A 46 -9.43 11.28 -1.04
N MET A 47 -8.28 10.73 -0.70
CA MET A 47 -7.30 10.22 -1.65
C MET A 47 -7.20 8.72 -1.43
N ASP A 48 -7.46 7.96 -2.49
CA ASP A 48 -7.45 6.51 -2.43
C ASP A 48 -6.08 6.00 -2.91
N LEU A 49 -5.41 5.28 -2.02
CA LEU A 49 -4.07 4.74 -2.23
C LEU A 49 -4.18 3.21 -2.31
N SER A 50 -3.82 2.64 -3.45
CA SER A 50 -3.83 1.19 -3.66
C SER A 50 -2.44 0.69 -3.99
N ILE A 51 -2.01 -0.42 -3.37
CA ILE A 51 -0.71 -1.05 -3.63
C ILE A 51 -0.94 -2.53 -3.93
N TYR A 52 -0.22 -3.08 -4.89
CA TYR A 52 -0.23 -4.53 -5.09
C TYR A 52 0.34 -5.27 -3.88
N ILE A 53 -0.42 -6.24 -3.39
CA ILE A 53 -0.09 -6.96 -2.17
C ILE A 53 1.01 -8.03 -2.37
N CYS A 54 1.09 -8.66 -3.55
CA CYS A 54 2.05 -9.73 -3.78
C CYS A 54 3.53 -9.28 -3.76
N PRO A 55 3.91 -8.12 -4.30
CA PRO A 55 5.27 -7.59 -4.10
C PRO A 55 5.61 -7.34 -2.63
N VAL A 56 4.63 -6.93 -1.81
CA VAL A 56 4.82 -6.71 -0.36
C VAL A 56 5.15 -8.03 0.35
N TYR A 57 4.41 -9.09 0.03
CA TYR A 57 4.67 -10.45 0.54
C TYR A 57 5.99 -11.04 0.01
N GLN A 58 6.38 -10.73 -1.22
CA GLN A 58 7.68 -11.13 -1.79
C GLN A 58 8.86 -10.47 -1.04
N ALA A 59 8.65 -9.27 -0.51
CA ALA A 59 9.57 -8.57 0.37
C ALA A 59 9.45 -8.97 1.86
N LEU A 60 8.64 -10.01 2.17
CA LEU A 60 8.41 -10.56 3.52
C LEU A 60 7.70 -9.59 4.49
N TYR A 61 6.89 -8.68 3.95
CA TYR A 61 5.99 -7.84 4.73
C TYR A 61 4.54 -8.30 4.55
N ASN A 62 3.70 -8.01 5.56
CA ASN A 62 2.26 -8.27 5.57
C ASN A 62 1.49 -6.96 5.36
N GLU A 63 0.20 -7.02 5.05
CA GLU A 63 -0.65 -5.83 4.89
C GLU A 63 -0.64 -4.90 6.12
N SER A 64 -0.70 -5.48 7.32
CA SER A 64 -0.70 -4.75 8.59
C SER A 64 0.67 -4.16 8.94
N LEU A 65 1.69 -4.38 8.13
CA LEU A 65 3.02 -3.80 8.31
C LEU A 65 3.25 -2.60 7.38
N MET A 66 2.28 -2.24 6.56
CA MET A 66 2.35 -1.07 5.69
C MET A 66 1.65 0.12 6.36
N VAL A 67 2.39 1.21 6.57
CA VAL A 67 1.94 2.37 7.35
C VAL A 67 2.07 3.66 6.55
N LEU A 68 0.99 4.43 6.53
CA LEU A 68 0.95 5.77 5.96
C LEU A 68 1.69 6.78 6.84
N ASN A 69 2.57 7.57 6.22
CA ASN A 69 3.36 8.64 6.81
C ASN A 69 4.10 8.25 8.10
N ASN A 70 4.46 6.96 8.23
CA ASN A 70 5.11 6.42 9.43
C ASN A 70 4.29 6.64 10.73
N GLN A 71 2.96 6.81 10.63
CA GLN A 71 2.04 7.00 11.75
C GLN A 71 1.68 5.67 12.41
N ILE A 72 2.67 5.04 13.04
CA ILE A 72 2.51 3.70 13.65
C ILE A 72 1.56 3.67 14.85
N ASN A 73 1.36 4.81 15.52
CA ASN A 73 0.53 4.94 16.71
C ASN A 73 -0.97 5.11 16.39
N THR A 74 -1.30 5.23 15.10
CA THR A 74 -2.64 5.54 14.60
C THR A 74 -3.11 4.34 13.78
N PRO A 75 -3.99 3.47 14.30
CA PRO A 75 -4.42 2.26 13.59
C PRO A 75 -5.13 2.57 12.27
N GLU A 76 -5.70 3.77 12.12
CA GLU A 76 -6.34 4.25 10.89
C GLU A 76 -5.34 4.53 9.75
N CYS A 77 -4.04 4.58 10.04
CA CYS A 77 -2.98 4.79 9.03
C CYS A 77 -2.42 3.48 8.47
N TYR A 78 -2.96 2.33 8.87
CA TYR A 78 -2.59 1.03 8.34
C TYR A 78 -3.49 0.68 7.15
N GLY A 79 -2.90 0.03 6.14
CA GLY A 79 -3.65 -0.45 4.98
C GLY A 79 -4.52 -1.66 5.32
N THR A 80 -5.66 -1.78 4.64
CA THR A 80 -6.46 -3.02 4.64
C THR A 80 -6.27 -3.77 3.34
N ALA A 81 -6.07 -5.08 3.41
CA ALA A 81 -5.95 -5.92 2.22
C ALA A 81 -7.33 -6.16 1.59
N ASP A 82 -7.52 -5.70 0.36
CA ASP A 82 -8.65 -6.08 -0.47
C ASP A 82 -8.22 -7.19 -1.45
N TRP A 83 -8.64 -8.42 -1.15
CA TRP A 83 -8.34 -9.62 -1.95
C TRP A 83 -9.34 -9.85 -3.10
N THR A 84 -10.31 -8.96 -3.28
CA THR A 84 -11.35 -9.09 -4.31
C THR A 84 -11.00 -8.35 -5.60
N MET A 85 -9.92 -7.58 -5.60
CA MET A 85 -9.48 -6.75 -6.72
C MET A 85 -8.43 -7.48 -7.57
N THR A 86 -8.79 -7.88 -8.79
CA THR A 86 -7.90 -8.40 -9.86
C THR A 86 -8.46 -7.91 -11.21
N PRO A 87 -7.62 -7.51 -12.19
CA PRO A 87 -7.64 -6.21 -12.93
C PRO A 87 -8.87 -5.99 -13.85
N PRO A 88 -9.20 -4.77 -14.35
CA PRO A 88 -8.33 -3.60 -14.60
C PRO A 88 -8.83 -2.27 -14.02
N ILE A 89 -7.93 -1.27 -13.98
CA ILE A 89 -8.27 0.13 -13.67
C ILE A 89 -8.55 0.84 -15.00
N SER A 90 -9.71 1.49 -15.10
CA SER A 90 -10.07 2.32 -16.26
C SER A 90 -9.69 3.76 -15.96
N ASP A 91 -8.64 4.25 -16.62
CA ASP A 91 -8.40 5.68 -16.71
C ASP A 91 -9.53 6.33 -17.50
N GLN A 92 -10.41 7.07 -16.81
CA GLN A 92 -11.15 8.13 -17.46
C GLN A 92 -10.30 9.40 -17.38
N VAL A 93 -9.65 9.72 -18.50
CA VAL A 93 -9.20 11.10 -18.73
C VAL A 93 -10.45 11.96 -18.71
N GLY A 94 -10.58 12.79 -17.67
CA GLY A 94 -11.50 13.93 -17.71
C GLY A 94 -11.06 14.87 -18.83
N THR A 95 -11.57 14.66 -20.04
CA THR A 95 -11.54 15.68 -21.09
C THR A 95 -12.71 16.62 -20.84
N GLY A 96 -12.42 17.89 -20.54
CA GLY A 96 -13.45 18.89 -20.27
C GLY A 96 -12.90 20.29 -20.00
N ASP A 97 -13.81 21.25 -20.00
CA ASP A 97 -13.64 22.71 -20.14
C ASP A 97 -12.90 23.43 -18.99
N PHE A 98 -12.11 22.73 -18.17
CA PHE A 98 -11.42 23.27 -16.99
C PHE A 98 -9.91 23.50 -17.18
N ALA A 99 -9.39 23.41 -18.42
CA ALA A 99 -8.01 23.79 -18.73
C ALA A 99 -7.74 25.31 -18.59
N ASP A 100 -8.80 26.13 -18.48
CA ASP A 100 -8.75 27.59 -18.58
C ASP A 100 -8.83 28.35 -17.24
N PHE A 101 -8.45 27.74 -16.12
CA PHE A 101 -8.19 28.51 -14.90
C PHE A 101 -6.72 28.91 -14.80
N SER A 102 -6.44 30.03 -15.46
CA SER A 102 -5.24 30.84 -15.34
C SER A 102 -4.80 31.03 -13.88
N LYS A 103 -3.56 30.65 -13.56
CA LYS A 103 -2.81 31.11 -12.37
C LYS A 103 -3.53 30.91 -11.02
N VAL A 104 -4.22 29.78 -10.83
CA VAL A 104 -4.71 29.38 -9.50
C VAL A 104 -3.56 28.86 -8.64
N GLN A 105 -3.59 29.17 -7.35
CA GLN A 105 -2.66 28.60 -6.38
C GLN A 105 -3.07 27.15 -6.09
N TYR A 106 -2.09 26.24 -6.09
CA TYR A 106 -2.29 24.82 -5.79
C TYR A 106 -1.56 24.47 -4.49
N VAL A 107 -2.16 23.57 -3.72
CA VAL A 107 -1.53 22.92 -2.58
C VAL A 107 -1.12 21.51 -3.01
N ASN A 108 0.14 21.16 -2.76
CA ASN A 108 0.65 19.81 -2.98
C ASN A 108 0.53 19.02 -1.68
N ILE A 109 -0.33 18.01 -1.67
CA ILE A 109 -0.40 17.05 -0.58
C ILE A 109 0.47 15.87 -0.97
N SER A 110 1.59 15.71 -0.26
CA SER A 110 2.52 14.60 -0.45
C SER A 110 2.60 13.74 0.80
N GLY A 111 2.84 12.46 0.62
CA GLY A 111 3.05 11.53 1.71
C GLY A 111 3.85 10.31 1.28
N THR A 112 4.07 9.42 2.24
CA THR A 112 4.85 8.20 2.05
C THR A 112 4.17 7.01 2.68
N ILE A 113 4.23 5.84 2.03
CA ILE A 113 3.82 4.57 2.64
C ILE A 113 5.09 3.77 2.89
N ASN A 114 5.29 3.36 4.14
CA ASN A 114 6.49 2.66 4.59
C ASN A 114 6.15 1.29 5.16
N SER A 115 7.01 0.32 4.88
CA SER A 115 7.00 -0.96 5.58
C SER A 115 7.61 -0.82 6.97
N VAL A 116 6.94 -1.32 8.00
CA VAL A 116 7.43 -1.43 9.37
C VAL A 116 7.99 -2.82 9.58
N ASP A 117 9.25 -2.90 10.03
CA ASP A 117 9.86 -4.18 10.38
C ASP A 117 9.23 -4.75 11.67
N PRO A 118 8.67 -5.96 11.65
CA PRO A 118 8.17 -6.62 12.85
C PRO A 118 9.29 -7.09 13.79
N SER A 119 10.55 -7.10 13.34
CA SER A 119 11.68 -7.53 14.16
C SER A 119 12.13 -6.41 15.11
N SER A 120 12.04 -6.65 16.43
CA SER A 120 12.60 -5.79 17.48
C SER A 120 14.13 -5.95 17.62
N GLY A 121 14.80 -6.26 16.51
CA GLY A 121 16.24 -6.51 16.44
C GLY A 121 17.00 -5.27 15.98
N MET A 122 18.21 -5.06 16.49
CA MET A 122 19.08 -3.93 16.12
C MET A 122 19.56 -3.98 14.65
N ILE A 123 19.28 -5.07 13.92
CA ILE A 123 19.66 -5.27 12.51
C ILE A 123 18.48 -5.85 11.75
N THR A 124 17.90 -5.05 10.86
CA THR A 124 16.89 -5.47 9.88
C THR A 124 17.57 -5.99 8.62
N TYR A 125 17.25 -7.21 8.20
CA TYR A 125 17.75 -7.81 6.95
C TYR A 125 16.74 -7.72 5.79
N LEU A 126 15.56 -7.17 6.05
CA LEU A 126 14.47 -7.04 5.07
C LEU A 126 14.63 -5.76 4.23
N PRO A 127 14.27 -5.81 2.92
CA PRO A 127 14.34 -4.64 2.06
C PRO A 127 13.22 -3.66 2.40
N GLN A 128 13.55 -2.46 2.89
CA GLN A 128 12.54 -1.45 3.23
C GLN A 128 11.76 -1.00 1.98
N ILE A 129 10.43 -1.09 2.04
CA ILE A 129 9.52 -0.57 1.02
C ILE A 129 9.13 0.86 1.40
N LEU A 130 9.31 1.78 0.45
CA LEU A 130 8.94 3.20 0.58
C LEU A 130 8.30 3.66 -0.73
N TYR A 131 6.99 3.91 -0.70
CA TYR A 131 6.28 4.56 -1.79
C TYR A 131 6.09 6.04 -1.48
N LYS A 132 6.31 6.90 -2.46
CA LYS A 132 6.07 8.34 -2.35
C LYS A 132 4.96 8.72 -3.30
N PHE A 133 3.98 9.49 -2.82
CA PHE A 133 2.90 10.00 -3.64
C PHE A 133 2.76 11.51 -3.43
N SER A 134 2.18 12.18 -4.43
CA SER A 134 1.87 13.61 -4.37
C SER A 134 0.65 13.92 -5.24
N CYS A 135 -0.35 14.56 -4.65
CA CYS A 135 -1.53 15.05 -5.34
C CYS A 135 -1.56 16.58 -5.31
N PHE A 136 -1.94 17.19 -6.43
CA PHE A 136 -2.06 18.64 -6.55
C PHE A 136 -3.54 19.04 -6.47
N TYR A 137 -3.87 19.80 -5.44
CA TYR A 137 -5.22 20.31 -5.21
C TYR A 137 -5.27 21.82 -5.45
N PRO A 138 -6.11 22.33 -6.35
CA PRO A 138 -6.33 23.78 -6.43
C PRO A 138 -6.99 24.26 -5.14
N MET A 139 -6.58 25.45 -4.67
CA MET A 139 -7.02 25.99 -3.37
C MET A 139 -8.54 26.09 -3.22
N GLN A 140 -9.31 26.18 -4.31
CA GLN A 140 -10.77 26.23 -4.30
C GLN A 140 -11.43 25.03 -3.60
N TYR A 141 -10.81 23.84 -3.64
CA TYR A 141 -11.35 22.65 -2.95
C TYR A 141 -11.01 22.59 -1.45
N LEU A 142 -10.03 23.38 -1.00
CA LEU A 142 -9.64 23.45 0.41
C LEU A 142 -10.39 24.56 1.17
N VAL A 143 -11.27 25.31 0.49
CA VAL A 143 -12.13 26.33 1.11
C VAL A 143 -13.36 25.66 1.68
N ASN A 144 -13.23 24.98 2.82
CA ASN A 144 -14.38 24.66 3.65
C ASN A 144 -14.04 24.69 5.15
N ASN A 145 -13.73 25.91 5.62
CA ASN A 145 -13.84 26.29 7.02
C ASN A 145 -14.28 27.76 7.10
N THR A 146 -15.46 28.07 6.55
CA THR A 146 -16.06 29.40 6.72
C THR A 146 -16.54 29.57 8.16
N GLN A 147 -15.73 30.19 9.00
CA GLN A 147 -16.22 31.33 9.77
C GLN A 147 -15.46 32.57 9.29
N LEU A 148 -15.97 33.15 8.20
CA LEU A 148 -15.74 34.56 7.93
C LEU A 148 -16.57 35.34 8.97
N SER A 149 -16.02 35.49 10.18
CA SER A 149 -16.45 36.59 11.04
C SER A 149 -15.90 37.86 10.43
N VAL A 150 -16.81 38.67 9.88
CA VAL A 150 -16.58 40.09 9.63
C VAL A 150 -16.34 40.79 10.97
#